data_AF-B0W3J7-F1
#
_entry.id   AF-B0W3J7-F1
#
_cell.length_a   1.000
_cell.length_b   1.000
_cell.length_c   1.000
_cell.angle_alpha   90.00
_cell.angle_beta   90.00
_cell.angle_gamma   90.00
#
_symmetry.space_group_name_H-M   'P 1'
#
loop_
_entity.id
_entity.type
_entity.pdbx_description
1 polymer ?
#
loop_
_entity_poly.entity_id
_entity_poly.type
_entity_poly.pdbx_seq_one_letter_code
_entity_poly.pdbx_strand_id
1 'polypeptide(L)' 'MPEESKSEGEIENVRVVVRVRPMDKNELDSGSQNIIKTDKSNRCITVYKPNANSSEPPKVYFFDNVFDMSDPVSQQQQQQ' A
#
# COMPACT_ATOMS: atom_id res chain seq x y z
N MET A 1 -11.26 -7.35 41.72
CA MET A 1 -11.14 -7.28 40.26
C MET A 1 -9.65 -7.19 39.95
N PRO A 2 -9.02 -8.17 39.28
CA PRO A 2 -7.64 -8.02 38.84
C PRO A 2 -7.60 -7.28 37.50
N GLU A 3 -6.61 -6.40 37.41
CA GLU A 3 -6.35 -5.42 36.37
C GLU A 3 -5.89 -6.03 35.03
N GLU A 4 -6.15 -5.29 33.95
CA GLU A 4 -5.64 -5.56 32.61
C GLU A 4 -4.10 -5.70 32.61
N SER A 5 -3.62 -6.91 32.34
CA SER A 5 -2.24 -7.15 31.95
C SER A 5 -2.00 -6.57 30.56
N LYS A 6 -1.53 -5.32 30.50
CA LYS A 6 -0.79 -4.82 29.34
C LYS A 6 0.35 -5.81 29.08
N SER A 7 0.32 -6.48 27.94
CA SER A 7 1.34 -7.44 27.52
C SER A 7 2.68 -6.74 27.26
N GLU A 8 3.40 -6.43 28.34
CA GLU A 8 4.83 -6.12 28.28
C GLU A 8 5.58 -7.37 27.79
N GLY A 9 5.71 -7.54 26.48
CA GLY A 9 6.54 -8.63 25.96
C GLY A 9 6.40 -8.99 24.48
N GLU A 10 5.31 -8.63 23.81
CA GLU A 10 5.18 -8.92 22.38
C GLU A 10 5.82 -7.79 21.57
N ILE A 11 7.12 -7.92 21.32
CA ILE A 11 7.82 -7.09 20.34
C ILE A 11 7.34 -7.53 18.95
N GLU A 12 6.56 -6.67 18.28
CA GLU A 12 6.23 -6.84 16.86
C GLU A 12 7.51 -6.70 16.02
N ASN A 13 8.14 -7.85 15.73
CA ASN A 13 9.38 -7.93 14.96
C ASN A 13 9.15 -7.98 13.44
N VAL A 14 7.90 -8.13 13.00
CA VAL A 14 7.54 -8.20 11.58
C VAL A 14 6.86 -6.92 11.18
N ARG A 15 7.34 -6.29 10.10
CA ARG A 15 6.68 -5.16 9.46
C ARG A 15 6.33 -5.51 8.04
N VAL A 16 5.09 -5.24 7.65
CA VAL A 16 4.58 -5.43 6.31
C VAL A 16 4.38 -4.05 5.68
N VAL A 17 5.08 -3.82 4.58
CA VAL A 17 5.02 -2.56 3.83
C VAL A 17 4.68 -2.84 2.37
N VAL A 18 4.05 -1.88 1.70
CA VAL A 18 3.76 -1.98 0.27
C VAL A 18 4.36 -0.81 -0.47
N ARG A 19 4.93 -1.07 -1.65
CA ARG A 19 5.42 -0.04 -2.57
C ARG A 19 4.71 -0.16 -3.91
N VAL A 20 4.08 0.92 -4.33
CA VAL A 20 3.48 1.07 -5.65
C VAL A 20 4.54 1.64 -6.59
N ARG A 21 4.81 0.94 -7.69
CA ARG A 21 5.67 1.47 -8.77
C ARG A 21 4.81 2.27 -9.76
N PRO A 22 5.42 3.23 -10.48
CA PRO A 22 4.76 3.81 -11.65
C PRO A 22 4.38 2.73 -12.66
N MET A 23 3.30 2.95 -13.41
CA MET A 23 2.99 2.12 -14.58
C MET A 23 4.12 2.25 -15.60
N ASP A 24 4.48 1.13 -16.22
CA ASP A 24 5.52 1.09 -17.24
C ASP A 24 4.96 1.49 -18.61
N LYS A 25 5.86 1.66 -19.58
CA LYS A 25 5.46 2.09 -20.93
C LYS A 25 4.55 1.07 -21.62
N ASN A 26 4.77 -0.23 -21.41
CA ASN A 26 3.97 -1.26 -22.07
C ASN A 26 2.55 -1.29 -21.53
N GLU A 27 2.37 -1.08 -20.22
CA GLU A 27 1.07 -0.96 -19.54
C GLU A 27 0.29 0.24 -20.06
N LEU A 28 0.96 1.39 -20.20
CA LEU A 28 0.39 2.60 -20.80
C LEU A 28 -0.01 2.37 -22.27
N ASP A 29 0.91 1.83 -23.08
CA ASP A 29 0.71 1.60 -24.51
C ASP A 29 -0.40 0.56 -24.77
N SER A 30 -0.58 -0.41 -23.86
CA SER A 30 -1.66 -1.40 -23.91
C SER A 30 -3.02 -0.87 -23.43
N GLY A 31 -3.09 0.39 -22.98
CA GLY A 31 -4.32 1.00 -22.46
C GLY A 31 -4.74 0.47 -21.08
N SER A 32 -3.79 -0.03 -20.28
CA SER A 32 -4.09 -0.51 -18.92
C SER A 32 -4.46 0.66 -18.01
N GLN A 33 -5.41 0.42 -17.11
CA GLN A 33 -5.84 1.42 -16.13
C GLN A 33 -5.11 1.24 -14.80
N ASN A 34 -4.67 2.35 -14.20
CA ASN A 34 -4.21 2.32 -12.82
C ASN A 34 -5.40 2.14 -11.86
N ILE A 35 -5.49 0.96 -11.25
CA ILE A 35 -6.55 0.61 -10.30
C ILE A 35 -6.13 0.70 -8.83
N ILE A 36 -4.96 1.27 -8.56
CA ILE A 36 -4.40 1.37 -7.22
C ILE A 36 -4.44 2.84 -6.79
N LYS A 37 -5.02 3.09 -5.61
CA LYS A 37 -4.93 4.38 -4.93
C LYS A 37 -4.22 4.21 -3.60
N THR A 38 -3.15 4.96 -3.43
CA THR A 38 -2.30 4.95 -2.25
C THR A 38 -2.75 6.04 -1.27
N ASP A 39 -2.83 5.73 0.01
CA ASP A 39 -3.02 6.72 1.08
C ASP A 39 -2.00 6.48 2.18
N LYS A 40 -0.92 7.27 2.13
CA LYS A 40 0.20 7.16 3.07
C LYS A 40 -0.16 7.62 4.47
N SER A 41 -1.01 8.64 4.60
CA SER A 41 -1.46 9.18 5.89
C SER A 41 -2.27 8.14 6.66
N ASN A 42 -3.12 7.39 5.94
CA ASN A 42 -3.94 6.32 6.51
C ASN A 42 -3.27 4.94 6.43
N ARG A 43 -2.04 4.85 5.90
CA ARG A 43 -1.24 3.63 5.69
C ARG A 43 -2.05 2.52 5.01
N CYS A 44 -2.81 2.89 3.98
CA CYS A 44 -3.67 1.97 3.28
C CYS A 44 -3.56 2.08 1.76
N ILE A 45 -3.97 1.00 1.10
CA ILE A 45 -4.11 0.94 -0.35
C ILE A 45 -5.55 0.57 -0.67
N THR A 46 -6.14 1.31 -1.59
CA THR A 46 -7.43 0.99 -2.20
C THR A 46 -7.21 0.36 -3.58
N VAL A 47 -7.81 -0.81 -3.79
CA VAL A 47 -7.81 -1.53 -5.07
C VAL A 47 -9.20 -1.46 -5.68
N TYR A 48 -9.29 -0.88 -6.87
CA TYR A 48 -10.51 -0.79 -7.66
C TYR A 48 -10.61 -1.97 -8.64
N LYS A 49 -11.82 -2.44 -8.94
CA LYS A 49 -12.00 -3.33 -10.09
C LYS A 49 -12.14 -2.49 -11.36
N PRO A 50 -11.40 -2.78 -12.45
CA PRO A 50 -11.42 -1.97 -13.69
C PRO A 50 -12.81 -1.74 -14.31
N ASN A 51 -13.76 -2.64 -14.04
CA ASN A 51 -15.13 -2.58 -14.55
C ASN A 51 -16.17 -2.71 -13.42
N ALA A 52 -15.86 -2.18 -12.22
CA ALA A 52 -16.78 -2.25 -11.10
C ALA A 52 -18.14 -1.63 -11.47
N ASN A 53 -19.21 -2.39 -11.30
CA ASN A 53 -20.55 -1.81 -11.25
C ASN A 53 -20.69 -1.01 -9.95
N SER A 54 -21.69 -0.12 -9.87
CA SER A 54 -21.92 0.71 -8.68
C SER A 54 -22.19 -0.09 -7.38
N SER A 55 -22.35 -1.41 -7.46
CA SER A 55 -22.61 -2.29 -6.33
C SER A 55 -21.34 -2.92 -5.74
N GLU A 56 -20.19 -2.84 -6.41
CA GLU A 56 -18.94 -3.47 -5.96
C GLU A 56 -17.98 -2.43 -5.37
N PRO A 57 -17.93 -2.28 -4.03
CA PRO A 57 -17.06 -1.31 -3.40
C PRO A 57 -15.58 -1.70 -3.59
N PRO A 58 -14.68 -0.70 -3.65
CA PRO A 58 -13.24 -0.94 -3.67
C PRO A 58 -12.78 -1.71 -2.43
N LYS A 59 -11.69 -2.50 -2.58
CA LYS A 59 -11.08 -3.19 -1.44
C LYS A 59 -9.99 -2.32 -0.82
N VAL A 60 -10.01 -2.17 0.50
CA VAL A 60 -9.02 -1.39 1.24
C VAL A 60 -8.20 -2.32 2.13
N TYR A 61 -6.87 -2.18 2.05
CA TYR A 61 -5.90 -2.95 2.84
C TYR A 61 -5.02 -2.00 3.64
N PHE A 62 -4.71 -2.37 4.88
CA PHE A 62 -3.89 -1.58 5.80
C PHE A 62 -2.53 -2.26 6.04
N PHE A 63 -1.48 -1.45 6.16
CA PHE A 63 -0.10 -1.90 6.31
C PHE A 63 0.64 -1.02 7.33
N ASP A 64 1.85 -1.42 7.71
CA ASP A 64 2.69 -0.60 8.60
C ASP A 64 3.16 0.67 7.90
N ASN A 65 3.40 0.58 6.59
CA ASN A 65 3.75 1.72 5.76
C ASN A 65 3.40 1.45 4.29
N VAL A 66 3.18 2.53 3.55
CA VAL A 66 2.90 2.48 2.12
C VAL A 66 3.72 3.53 1.40
N PHE A 67 4.35 3.14 0.29
CA PHE A 67 5.20 3.98 -0.54
C PHE A 67 4.65 4.09 -1.97
N ASP A 68 4.70 5.27 -2.56
CA ASP A 68 4.30 5.53 -3.95
C ASP A 68 5.43 6.20 -4.77
N MET A 69 5.18 6.50 -6.04
CA MET A 69 6.07 7.22 -6.95
C MET A 69 6.54 8.57 -6.38
N SER A 70 5.72 9.23 -5.57
CA SER A 70 6.05 10.50 -4.94
C SER A 70 7.07 10.37 -3.80
N ASP A 71 7.38 9.15 -3.35
CA ASP A 71 8.32 8.95 -2.26
C ASP A 71 9.78 9.01 -2.76
N PRO A 72 10.59 9.94 -2.20
CA PRO A 72 11.95 10.23 -2.68
C PRO A 72 12.98 9.12 -2.43
N VAL A 73 12.60 8.01 -1.77
CA VAL A 73 13.46 6.85 -1.50
C VAL A 73 13.89 6.13 -2.80
N SER A 74 13.25 6.44 -3.93
CA SER A 74 13.45 5.76 -5.21
C SER A 74 14.80 6.04 -5.92
N GLN A 75 15.65 6.97 -5.44
CA GLN A 75 16.91 7.31 -6.13
C GLN A 75 18.21 6.75 -5.53
N GLN A 76 18.21 6.16 -4.33
CA GLN A 76 19.48 5.81 -3.65
C GLN A 76 19.94 4.34 -3.74
N GLN A 77 19.23 3.44 -4.44
CA GLN A 77 19.56 2.01 -4.45
C GLN A 77 20.12 1.46 -5.79
N GLN A 78 20.46 2.33 -6.75
CA GLN A 78 21.14 1.93 -8.00
C GLN A 78 22.64 2.32 -8.06
N GLN A 79 23.24 2.73 -6.95
CA GLN A 79 24.70 2.94 -6.85
C GLN A 79 25.30 2.06 -5.75
N GLN A 80 25.39 0.76 -6.00
CA GLN A 80 26.46 -0.13 -5.49
C GLN A 80 26.77 -1.19 -6.55
#